data_AF-A0A7S0A790-F1
#
_entry.id   AF-A0A7S0A790-F1
#
_cell.length_a   1.000
_cell.length_b   1.000
_cell.length_c   1.000
_cell.angle_alpha   90.00
_cell.angle_beta   90.00
_cell.angle_gamma   90.00
#
_symmetry.space_group_name_H-M   'P 1'
#
loop_
_entity.id
_entity.type
_entity.pdbx_description
1 polymer ?
#
loop_
_entity_poly.entity_id
_entity_poly.type
_entity_poly.pdbx_seq_one_letter_code
_entity_poly.pdbx_strand_id
1 'polypeptide(L)'
;PSGEFALEAGALILADNGLCCIDEFDKMGVDQHALLEAMEQQTVSIAKAGIVCTLPARTTVVTAANPVKGSWDTRLTTAQNLKGVMTEALLTRFDIVLTMRDE
;
A
#
# COMPACT_ATOMS: atom_id res chain seq x y z
N PRO A 1 -30.15 18.33 6.19
CA PRO A 1 -29.14 17.26 6.00
C PRO A 1 -29.72 15.92 6.47
N SER A 2 -29.86 14.94 5.56
CA SER A 2 -30.65 13.71 5.76
C SER A 2 -30.16 12.75 6.85
N GLY A 3 -29.04 13.03 7.54
CA GLY A 3 -28.52 12.16 8.61
C GLY A 3 -27.98 10.81 8.12
N GLU A 4 -27.92 10.61 6.81
CA GLU A 4 -27.42 9.40 6.18
C GLU A 4 -25.89 9.45 6.06
N PHE A 5 -25.24 8.33 6.35
CA PHE A 5 -23.81 8.16 6.13
C PHE A 5 -23.55 8.00 4.63
N ALA A 6 -22.56 8.72 4.12
CA ALA A 6 -22.08 8.57 2.75
C ALA A 6 -20.71 7.90 2.76
N LEU A 7 -20.44 7.12 1.71
CA LEU A 7 -19.12 6.53 1.47
C LEU A 7 -18.34 7.39 0.47
N GLU A 8 -17.10 7.70 0.81
CA GLU A 8 -16.15 8.36 -0.08
C GLU A 8 -15.12 7.34 -0.59
N ALA A 9 -14.87 7.34 -1.90
CA ALA A 9 -13.91 6.43 -2.51
C ALA A 9 -12.47 6.87 -2.22
N GLY A 10 -11.65 5.95 -1.73
CA GLY A 10 -10.22 6.17 -1.53
C GLY A 10 -9.39 6.04 -2.81
N ALA A 11 -8.11 6.38 -2.74
CA ALA A 11 -7.21 6.45 -3.90
C ALA A 11 -7.16 5.17 -4.75
N LEU A 12 -7.12 3.99 -4.13
CA LEU A 12 -7.09 2.71 -4.86
C LEU A 12 -8.37 2.45 -5.65
N ILE A 13 -9.53 2.84 -5.12
CA ILE A 13 -10.83 2.65 -5.78
C ILE A 13 -10.97 3.67 -6.92
N LEU A 14 -10.55 4.92 -6.68
CA LEU A 14 -10.57 5.98 -7.69
C LEU A 14 -9.65 5.67 -8.88
N ALA A 15 -8.58 4.89 -8.65
CA ALA A 15 -7.61 4.50 -9.65
C ALA A 15 -7.85 3.09 -10.24
N ASP A 16 -9.04 2.50 -10.11
CA ASP A 16 -9.36 1.16 -10.64
C ASP A 16 -9.03 1.02 -12.14
N ASN A 17 -8.30 -0.04 -12.51
CA ASN A 17 -7.68 -0.28 -13.82
C ASN A 17 -6.58 0.73 -14.23
N GLY A 18 -6.08 1.50 -13.28
CA GLY A 18 -5.04 2.51 -13.48
C GLY A 18 -3.82 2.29 -12.59
N LEU A 19 -3.15 3.41 -12.28
CA LEU A 19 -1.92 3.46 -11.49
C LEU A 19 -2.14 4.32 -10.24
N CYS A 20 -1.73 3.82 -9.08
CA CYS A 20 -1.65 4.58 -7.84
C CYS A 20 -0.19 4.64 -7.39
N CYS A 21 0.39 5.84 -7.38
CA CYS A 21 1.74 6.07 -6.90
C CYS A 21 1.70 6.49 -5.43
N ILE A 22 2.46 5.81 -4.57
CA ILE A 22 2.56 6.10 -3.14
C ILE A 22 4.01 6.46 -2.82
N ASP A 23 4.22 7.71 -2.43
CA ASP A 23 5.53 8.19 -1.98
C ASP A 23 5.69 8.03 -0.47
N GLU A 24 6.94 8.08 0.01
CA GLU A 24 7.30 7.94 1.42
C GLU A 24 6.62 6.75 2.12
N PHE A 25 6.58 5.60 1.45
CA PHE A 25 5.87 4.40 1.92
C PHE A 25 6.35 3.92 3.30
N ASP A 26 7.60 4.21 3.65
CA ASP A 26 8.19 3.99 4.98
C ASP A 26 7.45 4.71 6.11
N LYS A 27 6.63 5.73 5.80
CA LYS A 27 5.84 6.50 6.76
C LYS A 27 4.37 6.09 6.86
N MET A 28 3.93 5.12 6.05
CA MET A 28 2.51 4.73 5.93
C MET A 28 1.93 4.09 7.21
N GLY A 29 2.76 3.51 8.08
CA GLY A 29 2.31 3.00 9.38
C GLY A 29 1.27 1.86 9.28
N VAL A 30 0.13 2.01 9.95
CA VAL A 30 -0.90 0.96 10.07
C VAL A 30 -1.67 0.68 8.77
N ASP A 31 -1.68 1.64 7.84
CA ASP A 31 -2.47 1.54 6.60
C ASP A 31 -1.89 0.50 5.62
N GLN A 32 -0.68 0.00 5.87
CA GLN A 32 -0.08 -1.08 5.08
C GLN A 32 -0.92 -2.36 5.10
N HIS A 33 -1.67 -2.62 6.18
CA HIS A 33 -2.52 -3.79 6.26
C HIS A 33 -3.72 -3.69 5.31
N ALA A 34 -4.36 -2.53 5.24
CA ALA A 34 -5.47 -2.28 4.31
C ALA A 34 -4.99 -2.35 2.85
N LEU A 35 -3.79 -1.84 2.55
CA LEU A 35 -3.18 -1.97 1.23
C LEU A 35 -2.90 -3.44 0.88
N LEU A 36 -2.36 -4.23 1.82
CA LEU A 36 -2.11 -5.66 1.63
C LEU A 36 -3.39 -6.42 1.26
N GLU A 37 -4.47 -6.20 2.02
CA GLU A 37 -5.77 -6.83 1.74
C GLU A 37 -6.30 -6.42 0.36
N ALA A 38 -6.20 -5.13 0.02
CA ALA A 38 -6.65 -4.62 -1.28
C ALA A 38 -5.86 -5.20 -2.45
N MET A 39 -4.53 -5.30 -2.32
CA MET A 39 -3.66 -5.88 -3.35
C MET A 39 -3.91 -7.38 -3.53
N GLU A 40 -4.15 -8.09 -2.42
CA GLU A 40 -4.39 -9.55 -2.45
C GLU A 40 -5.77 -9.91 -3.03
N GLN A 41 -6.82 -9.18 -2.66
CA GLN A 41 -8.19 -9.46 -3.09
C GLN A 41 -8.60 -8.67 -4.33
N GLN A 42 -7.80 -7.70 -4.77
CA GLN A 42 -8.13 -6.74 -5.86
C GLN A 42 -9.46 -6.00 -5.62
N THR A 43 -9.87 -5.87 -4.36
CA THR A 43 -11.12 -5.27 -3.92
C THR A 43 -10.96 -4.68 -2.52
N VAL A 44 -11.83 -3.73 -2.16
CA VAL A 44 -11.94 -3.18 -0.80
C VAL A 44 -13.34 -3.48 -0.28
N SER A 45 -13.42 -4.16 0.87
CA SER A 45 -14.68 -4.51 1.51
C SER A 45 -14.98 -3.56 2.67
N ILE A 46 -16.20 -3.04 2.72
CA ILE A 46 -16.62 -2.01 3.68
C ILE A 46 -17.91 -2.47 4.33
N ALA A 47 -17.90 -2.55 5.66
CA ALA A 47 -19.06 -2.87 6.48
C ALA A 47 -19.12 -1.91 7.67
N LYS A 48 -19.71 -0.71 7.47
CA LYS A 48 -19.73 0.35 8.50
C LYS A 48 -20.97 1.24 8.33
N ALA A 49 -21.54 1.67 9.46
CA ALA A 49 -22.65 2.62 9.50
C ALA A 49 -23.84 2.26 8.60
N GLY A 50 -24.16 0.96 8.52
CA GLY A 50 -25.24 0.42 7.67
C GLY A 50 -24.87 0.24 6.20
N ILE A 51 -23.68 0.68 5.78
CA ILE A 51 -23.15 0.47 4.43
C ILE A 51 -22.38 -0.85 4.41
N VAL A 52 -22.83 -1.78 3.57
CA VAL A 52 -22.14 -3.04 3.29
C VAL A 52 -21.93 -3.14 1.79
N CYS A 53 -20.69 -3.01 1.34
CA CYS A 53 -20.35 -3.09 -0.08
C CYS A 53 -18.91 -3.57 -0.28
N THR A 54 -18.64 -4.09 -1.48
CA THR A 54 -17.29 -4.44 -1.93
C THR A 54 -17.05 -3.66 -3.22
N LEU A 55 -15.97 -2.89 -3.26
CA LEU A 55 -15.61 -2.04 -4.38
C LEU A 55 -14.38 -2.60 -5.09
N PRO A 56 -14.32 -2.59 -6.43
CA PRO A 56 -13.14 -3.02 -7.17
C PRO A 56 -11.96 -2.06 -6.92
N ALA A 57 -10.76 -2.63 -6.86
CA ALA A 57 -9.50 -1.91 -6.70
C ALA A 57 -8.40 -2.59 -7.55
N ARG A 58 -8.66 -2.77 -8.85
CA ARG A 58 -7.74 -3.41 -9.82
C ARG A 58 -6.65 -2.45 -10.25
N THR A 59 -5.94 -1.92 -9.26
CA THR A 59 -5.04 -0.78 -9.40
C THR A 59 -3.62 -1.29 -9.36
N THR A 60 -2.82 -0.88 -10.35
CA THR A 60 -1.36 -1.10 -10.29
C THR A 60 -0.80 -0.14 -9.25
N VAL A 61 -0.02 -0.65 -8.30
CA VAL A 61 0.57 0.17 -7.24
C VAL A 61 2.07 0.31 -7.49
N VAL A 62 2.54 1.56 -7.52
CA VAL A 62 3.97 1.88 -7.53
C VAL A 62 4.29 2.62 -6.25
N THR A 63 5.30 2.16 -5.51
CA THR A 63 5.69 2.76 -4.24
C THR A 63 7.14 3.19 -4.25
N ALA A 64 7.43 4.29 -3.56
CA ALA A 64 8.77 4.72 -3.22
C ALA A 64 8.92 4.71 -1.70
N ALA A 65 10.03 4.17 -1.21
CA ALA A 65 10.29 4.04 0.22
C ALA A 65 11.78 4.24 0.49
N ASN A 66 12.09 4.86 1.64
CA ASN A 66 13.46 4.94 2.11
C ASN A 66 13.84 3.69 2.92
N PRO A 67 15.12 3.24 2.89
CA PRO A 67 15.60 2.20 3.78
C PRO A 67 15.48 2.61 5.25
N VAL A 68 15.40 1.63 6.17
CA VAL A 68 15.16 1.88 7.61
C VAL A 68 16.18 2.81 8.27
N LYS A 69 17.42 2.88 7.75
CA LYS A 69 18.50 3.76 8.25
C LYS A 69 18.70 5.02 7.41
N GLY A 70 17.79 5.33 6.48
CA GLY A 70 17.92 6.43 5.53
C GLY A 70 18.87 6.17 4.36
N SER A 71 19.79 5.22 4.48
CA SER A 71 20.70 4.79 3.41
C SER A 71 20.74 3.26 3.30
N TRP A 72 21.03 2.75 2.11
CA TRP A 72 21.16 1.31 1.89
C TRP A 72 22.47 0.76 2.46
N ASP A 73 22.40 -0.23 3.36
CA ASP A 73 23.57 -0.91 3.92
C ASP A 73 23.87 -2.20 3.13
N THR A 74 24.99 -2.22 2.40
CA THR A 74 25.40 -3.37 1.56
C THR A 74 25.79 -4.61 2.35
N ARG A 75 25.94 -4.50 3.67
CA ARG A 75 26.24 -5.63 4.56
C ARG A 75 24.97 -6.35 5.03
N LEU A 76 23.79 -5.78 4.77
CA LEU A 76 22.50 -6.32 5.17
C LEU A 76 21.74 -6.89 3.96
N THR A 77 20.85 -7.85 4.20
CA THR A 77 19.93 -8.35 3.17
C THR A 77 18.86 -7.30 2.82
N THR A 78 18.18 -7.45 1.68
CA THR A 78 17.03 -6.60 1.30
C THR A 78 15.97 -6.54 2.40
N ALA A 79 15.57 -7.69 2.93
CA ALA A 79 14.59 -7.77 4.02
C ALA A 79 15.07 -7.05 5.29
N GLN A 80 16.37 -7.10 5.60
CA GLN A 80 16.94 -6.37 6.74
C GLN A 80 16.98 -4.85 6.51
N ASN A 81 17.30 -4.39 5.29
CA ASN A 81 17.28 -2.96 4.94
C ASN A 81 15.86 -2.37 4.94
N LEU A 82 14.84 -3.19 4.64
CA LEU A 82 13.42 -2.80 4.60
C LEU A 82 12.66 -3.16 5.88
N LYS A 83 13.33 -3.66 6.91
CA LYS A 83 12.67 -4.10 8.14
C LYS A 83 11.94 -2.92 8.79
N GLY A 84 10.63 -3.05 8.96
CA GLY A 84 9.78 -2.00 9.54
C GLY A 84 9.33 -0.92 8.55
N VAL A 85 9.87 -0.93 7.33
CA VAL A 85 9.41 -0.10 6.20
C VAL A 85 8.25 -0.78 5.48
N MET A 86 8.34 -2.09 5.27
CA MET A 86 7.29 -2.89 4.65
C MET A 86 7.21 -4.27 5.32
N THR A 87 6.01 -4.79 5.51
CA THR A 87 5.84 -6.17 6.00
C THR A 87 6.30 -7.18 4.94
N GLU A 88 6.80 -8.35 5.37
CA GLU A 88 7.21 -9.40 4.42
C GLU A 88 6.05 -9.86 3.52
N ALA A 89 4.84 -9.96 4.10
CA ALA A 89 3.64 -10.30 3.35
C ALA A 89 3.35 -9.30 2.22
N LEU A 90 3.45 -7.99 2.51
CA LEU A 90 3.26 -6.95 1.50
C LEU A 90 4.38 -6.94 0.46
N LEU A 91 5.64 -7.15 0.88
CA LEU A 91 6.76 -7.22 -0.04
C LEU A 91 6.60 -8.33 -1.08
N THR A 92 6.02 -9.48 -0.71
CA THR A 92 5.72 -10.58 -1.65
C THR A 92 4.62 -10.28 -2.66
N ARG A 93 3.88 -9.17 -2.51
CA ARG A 93 2.87 -8.72 -3.50
C ARG A 93 3.47 -7.83 -4.59
N PHE A 94 4.74 -7.45 -4.48
CA PHE A 94 5.45 -6.73 -5.52
C PHE A 94 6.27 -7.71 -6.36
N ASP A 95 5.89 -7.86 -7.63
CA ASP A 95 6.65 -8.67 -8.60
C ASP A 95 8.00 -8.04 -8.95
N ILE A 96 8.12 -6.71 -8.79
CA ILE A 96 9.31 -5.93 -9.12
C ILE A 96 9.70 -5.11 -7.89
N VAL A 97 10.95 -5.30 -7.44
CA VAL A 97 11.57 -4.50 -6.38
C VAL A 97 12.88 -3.95 -6.91
N LEU A 98 12.99 -2.62 -7.00
CA LEU A 98 14.18 -1.92 -7.48
C LEU A 98 14.84 -1.16 -6.34
N THR A 99 16.11 -1.44 -6.09
CA THR A 99 16.92 -0.70 -5.11
C THR A 99 17.77 0.34 -5.83
N MET A 100 17.52 1.61 -5.56
CA MET A 100 18.34 2.72 -6.04
C MET A 100 19.37 3.09 -4.98
N ARG A 101 20.61 3.34 -5.41
CA ARG A 101 21.73 3.76 -4.54
C ARG A 101 22.38 4.97 -5.17
N ASP A 102 22.63 5.98 -4.36
CA ASP A 102 23.49 7.10 -4.72
C ASP A 102 24.93 6.70 -4.35
N GLU A 103 25.84 6.67 -5.31
CA GLU A 103 27.26 6.30 -5.11
C GLU A 103 28.15 7.54 -4.91
#